data_AF-A0A1X1QIB5-F1
#
_entry.id   AF-A0A1X1QIB5-F1
#
_cell.length_a   1.000
_cell.length_b   1.000
_cell.length_c   1.000
_cell.angle_alpha   90.00
_cell.angle_beta   90.00
_cell.angle_gamma   90.00
#
_symmetry.space_group_name_H-M   'P 1'
#
loop_
_entity.id
_entity.type
_entity.pdbx_description
1 polymer ?
#
loop_
_entity_poly.entity_id
_entity_poly.type
_entity_poly.pdbx_seq_one_letter_code
_entity_poly.pdbx_strand_id
1 'polypeptide(L)'
;MFNTPFNDIRLKNKQEVLALRFAGAPKNQLAIDTQFLIENPLYTNKVGQQKLIVLTDNTGANRVYDPEEVLLIHYDQDTTLTDNKGNRWLLTEGALTAADGKQLKRLPYHRAFWFGWYATYPNTRLIK
;
A
#
# COMPACT_ATOMS: atom_id res chain seq x y z
N MET A 1 -18.62 -21.40 9.90
CA MET A 1 -17.55 -21.83 8.96
C MET A 1 -17.90 -21.24 7.61
N PHE A 2 -17.09 -20.36 7.03
CA PHE A 2 -17.36 -19.81 5.69
C PHE A 2 -17.06 -20.90 4.64
N ASN A 3 -18.10 -21.61 4.21
CA ASN A 3 -18.05 -22.55 3.08
C ASN A 3 -18.05 -21.74 1.78
N THR A 4 -16.88 -21.21 1.41
CA THR A 4 -16.64 -20.75 0.05
C THR A 4 -15.53 -21.63 -0.50
N PRO A 5 -15.79 -22.49 -1.50
CA PRO A 5 -14.69 -23.09 -2.25
C PRO A 5 -13.90 -21.93 -2.86
N PHE A 6 -12.77 -21.63 -2.23
CA PHE A 6 -11.85 -20.62 -2.69
C PHE A 6 -11.02 -21.24 -3.81
N ASN A 7 -11.49 -21.06 -5.05
CA ASN A 7 -10.90 -21.67 -6.24
C ASN A 7 -9.94 -20.73 -6.98
N ASP A 8 -9.58 -19.58 -6.40
CA ASP A 8 -8.62 -18.67 -7.01
C ASP A 8 -7.19 -19.07 -6.62
N ILE A 9 -6.37 -19.34 -7.63
CA ILE A 9 -4.99 -19.83 -7.47
C ILE A 9 -3.94 -18.73 -7.61
N ARG A 10 -4.34 -17.45 -7.72
CA ARG A 10 -3.38 -16.37 -7.99
C ARG A 10 -2.48 -16.08 -6.81
N LEU A 11 -2.98 -16.30 -5.58
CA LEU A 11 -2.24 -16.31 -4.32
C LEU A 11 -2.66 -17.51 -3.47
N LYS A 12 -1.84 -17.86 -2.47
CA LYS A 12 -2.21 -18.87 -1.47
C LYS A 12 -3.47 -18.44 -0.72
N ASN A 13 -4.29 -19.40 -0.30
CA ASN A 13 -5.60 -19.13 0.34
C ASN A 13 -5.50 -18.10 1.48
N LYS A 14 -4.56 -18.28 2.41
CA LYS A 14 -4.33 -17.36 3.55
C LYS A 14 -3.23 -16.32 3.30
N GLN A 15 -2.87 -16.06 2.04
CA GLN A 15 -1.94 -14.97 1.74
C GLN A 15 -2.55 -13.63 2.17
N GLU A 16 -1.81 -12.81 2.89
CA GLU A 16 -2.25 -11.47 3.24
C GLU A 16 -2.07 -10.53 2.05
N VAL A 17 -2.98 -9.56 1.92
CA VAL A 17 -2.89 -8.48 0.95
C VAL A 17 -3.09 -7.13 1.64
N LEU A 18 -2.40 -6.13 1.13
CA LEU A 18 -2.75 -4.74 1.33
C LEU A 18 -3.92 -4.40 0.41
N ALA A 19 -5.08 -4.15 0.99
CA ALA A 19 -6.31 -3.86 0.28
C ALA A 19 -6.60 -2.36 0.27
N LEU A 20 -6.78 -1.81 -0.92
CA LEU A 20 -6.95 -0.38 -1.19
C LEU A 20 -8.27 -0.14 -1.93
N ARG A 21 -9.07 0.79 -1.38
CA ARG A 21 -10.33 1.26 -1.96
C ARG A 21 -10.51 2.73 -1.64
N PHE A 22 -10.81 3.52 -2.66
CA PHE A 22 -11.02 4.97 -2.52
C PHE A 22 -12.40 5.37 -2.99
N ALA A 23 -13.02 6.32 -2.29
CA ALA A 23 -14.38 6.80 -2.60
C ALA A 23 -14.49 7.39 -4.02
N GLY A 24 -13.43 8.06 -4.50
CA GLY A 24 -13.38 8.63 -5.86
C GLY A 24 -13.19 7.59 -6.98
N ALA A 25 -12.94 6.32 -6.63
CA ALA A 25 -12.75 5.24 -7.59
C ALA A 25 -13.40 3.93 -7.08
N PRO A 26 -14.72 3.91 -6.81
CA PRO A 26 -15.37 2.86 -6.04
C PRO A 26 -15.46 1.52 -6.79
N LYS A 27 -15.18 1.49 -8.10
CA LYS A 27 -15.09 0.27 -8.92
C LYS A 27 -13.66 -0.22 -9.16
N ASN A 28 -12.66 0.52 -8.66
CA ASN A 28 -11.26 0.19 -8.81
C ASN A 28 -10.71 -0.23 -7.44
N GLN A 29 -10.81 -1.53 -7.16
CA GLN A 29 -10.14 -2.12 -6.00
C GLN A 29 -8.73 -2.54 -6.38
N LEU A 30 -7.80 -2.38 -5.45
CA LEU A 30 -6.43 -2.85 -5.58
C LEU A 30 -6.10 -3.73 -4.37
N ALA A 31 -5.60 -4.93 -4.65
CA ALA A 31 -4.94 -5.80 -3.71
C ALA A 31 -3.46 -5.89 -4.09
N ILE A 32 -2.57 -5.76 -3.12
CA ILE A 32 -1.14 -5.96 -3.30
C ILE A 32 -0.70 -7.05 -2.34
N ASP A 33 -0.03 -8.09 -2.83
CA ASP A 33 0.56 -9.14 -2.01
C ASP A 33 1.55 -8.53 -1.01
N THR A 34 1.45 -8.92 0.26
CA THR A 34 2.40 -8.47 1.29
C THR A 34 3.81 -8.99 1.03
N GLN A 35 3.99 -10.15 0.40
CA GLN A 35 5.33 -10.65 0.02
C GLN A 35 5.99 -9.75 -1.01
N PHE A 36 5.25 -9.38 -2.07
CA PHE A 36 5.71 -8.40 -3.04
C PHE A 36 6.11 -7.07 -2.37
N LEU A 37 5.32 -6.59 -1.40
CA LEU A 37 5.60 -5.35 -0.68
C LEU A 37 6.80 -5.42 0.27
N ILE A 38 7.17 -6.60 0.76
CA ILE A 38 8.39 -6.82 1.54
C ILE A 38 9.62 -6.72 0.62
N GLU A 39 9.52 -7.28 -0.58
CA GLU A 39 10.58 -7.20 -1.60
C GLU A 39 10.69 -5.80 -2.23
N ASN A 40 9.61 -5.01 -2.18
CA ASN A 40 9.50 -3.67 -2.73
C ASN A 40 9.03 -2.68 -1.64
N PRO A 41 9.89 -2.35 -0.66
CA PRO A 41 9.48 -1.61 0.53
C PRO A 41 9.07 -0.16 0.27
N LEU A 42 9.48 0.41 -0.86
CA LEU A 42 9.01 1.68 -1.37
C LEU A 42 8.34 1.41 -2.72
N TYR A 43 7.02 1.27 -2.70
CA TYR A 43 6.26 0.91 -3.90
C TYR A 43 5.29 2.03 -4.28
N THR A 44 5.18 2.33 -5.58
CA THR A 44 4.28 3.37 -6.08
C THR A 44 3.27 2.80 -7.07
N ASN A 45 2.04 3.30 -7.04
CA ASN A 45 0.98 2.90 -7.97
C ASN A 45 -0.10 3.99 -8.05
N LYS A 46 -1.21 3.68 -8.73
CA LYS A 46 -2.43 4.49 -8.73
C LYS A 46 -3.68 3.62 -8.74
N VAL A 47 -4.78 4.15 -8.22
CA VAL A 47 -6.12 3.54 -8.29
C VAL A 47 -7.07 4.59 -8.86
N GLY A 48 -7.51 4.39 -10.11
CA GLY A 48 -8.12 5.48 -10.88
C GLY A 48 -7.12 6.63 -11.03
N GLN A 49 -7.50 7.82 -10.55
CA GLN A 49 -6.64 9.01 -10.53
C GLN A 49 -5.85 9.18 -9.21
N GLN A 50 -6.21 8.44 -8.16
CA GLN A 50 -5.51 8.52 -6.87
C GLN A 50 -4.13 7.87 -7.00
N LYS A 51 -3.06 8.67 -6.96
CA LYS A 51 -1.69 8.17 -6.80
C LYS A 51 -1.48 7.68 -5.38
N LEU A 52 -0.58 6.72 -5.19
CA LEU A 52 -0.24 6.21 -3.87
C LEU A 52 1.22 5.80 -3.82
N ILE A 53 1.80 5.96 -2.63
CA ILE A 53 3.05 5.33 -2.21
C ILE A 53 2.71 4.39 -1.05
N VAL A 54 3.21 3.16 -1.13
CA VAL A 54 3.21 2.19 -0.04
C VAL A 54 4.61 2.11 0.53
N LEU A 55 4.70 2.26 1.84
CA LEU A 55 5.91 2.05 2.63
C LEU A 55 5.75 0.77 3.44
N THR A 56 6.72 -0.13 3.34
CA THR A 56 6.78 -1.37 4.12
C THR A 56 8.02 -1.36 4.99
N ASP A 57 7.83 -1.35 6.31
CA ASP A 57 8.94 -1.40 7.26
C ASP A 57 9.50 -2.83 7.41
N ASN A 58 10.59 -2.96 8.15
CA ASN A 58 11.26 -4.24 8.40
C ASN A 58 10.39 -5.29 9.12
N THR A 59 9.28 -4.88 9.75
CA THR A 59 8.31 -5.82 10.36
C THR A 59 7.25 -6.29 9.37
N GLY A 60 7.27 -5.76 8.14
CA GLY A 60 6.24 -5.98 7.13
C GLY A 60 4.99 -5.14 7.35
N ALA A 61 5.01 -4.14 8.25
CA ALA A 61 3.88 -3.23 8.41
C ALA A 61 3.86 -2.20 7.28
N ASN A 62 2.67 -1.97 6.73
CA ASN A 62 2.48 -1.09 5.60
C ASN A 62 1.92 0.26 6.05
N ARG A 63 2.31 1.35 5.39
CA ARG A 63 1.68 2.67 5.46
C ARG A 63 1.48 3.20 4.05
N VAL A 64 0.41 3.95 3.82
CA VAL A 64 0.05 4.42 2.47
C VAL A 64 -0.18 5.91 2.49
N TYR A 65 0.42 6.62 1.54
CA TYR A 65 0.36 8.08 1.43
C TYR A 65 0.01 8.51 0.01
N ASP A 66 -0.64 9.67 -0.10
CA ASP A 66 -0.75 10.40 -1.35
C ASP A 66 0.59 11.12 -1.59
N PRO A 67 1.33 10.81 -2.67
CA PRO A 67 2.58 11.50 -2.96
C PRO A 67 2.41 12.95 -3.40
N GLU A 68 1.21 13.35 -3.84
CA GLU A 68 1.00 14.58 -4.60
C GLU A 68 1.95 14.66 -5.82
N GLU A 69 3.04 15.42 -5.68
CA GLU A 69 4.11 15.62 -6.64
C GLU A 69 5.49 15.16 -6.12
N VAL A 70 5.56 14.66 -4.89
CA VAL A 70 6.81 14.21 -4.26
C VAL A 70 7.19 12.83 -4.81
N LEU A 71 8.44 12.71 -5.28
CA LEU A 71 9.02 11.46 -5.72
C LEU A 71 10.02 10.96 -4.68
N LEU A 72 9.57 10.05 -3.81
CA LEU A 72 10.44 9.33 -2.88
C LEU A 72 11.23 8.27 -3.64
N ILE A 73 12.55 8.21 -3.41
CA ILE A 73 13.46 7.30 -4.13
C ILE A 73 14.20 6.34 -3.21
N HIS A 74 14.22 6.62 -1.90
CA HIS A 74 14.86 5.76 -0.91
C HIS A 74 14.05 5.73 0.38
N TYR A 75 14.03 4.56 1.02
CA TYR A 75 13.45 4.32 2.33
C TYR A 75 14.35 3.35 3.09
N ASP A 76 14.72 3.69 4.33
CA ASP A 76 15.52 2.85 5.23
C ASP A 76 14.74 1.69 5.87
N GLN A 77 13.45 1.56 5.54
CA GLN A 77 12.53 0.56 6.12
C GLN A 77 12.27 0.73 7.62
N ASP A 78 12.57 1.92 8.15
CA ASP A 78 12.30 2.30 9.53
C ASP A 78 11.65 3.68 9.57
N THR A 79 12.44 4.75 9.66
CA THR A 79 11.94 6.11 9.93
C THR A 79 12.35 7.15 8.89
N THR A 80 13.30 6.86 8.00
CA THR A 80 13.89 7.87 7.11
C THR A 80 13.66 7.56 5.64
N LEU A 81 13.16 8.56 4.92
CA LEU A 81 13.03 8.53 3.47
C LEU A 81 13.78 9.69 2.83
N THR A 82 14.16 9.51 1.57
CA THR A 82 14.81 10.56 0.77
C THR A 82 14.05 10.71 -0.55
N ASP A 83 13.75 11.96 -0.92
CA ASP A 83 13.16 12.28 -2.22
C ASP A 83 14.21 12.47 -3.32
N ASN A 84 13.75 12.58 -4.56
CA ASN A 84 14.61 12.76 -5.73
C ASN A 84 15.36 14.10 -5.77
N LYS A 85 15.03 15.04 -4.89
CA LYS A 85 15.74 16.32 -4.72
C LYS A 85 16.78 16.24 -3.59
N GLY A 86 16.87 15.11 -2.89
CA GLY A 86 17.78 14.89 -1.77
C GLY A 86 17.22 15.36 -0.42
N ASN A 87 15.94 15.75 -0.33
CA ASN A 87 15.36 16.14 0.95
C ASN A 87 15.07 14.91 1.79
N ARG A 88 15.33 15.03 3.09
CA ARG A 88 15.00 14.00 4.08
C ARG A 88 13.55 14.16 4.56
N TRP A 89 12.86 13.04 4.62
CA TRP A 89 11.53 12.90 5.17
C TRP A 89 11.57 11.96 6.38
N LEU A 90 10.83 12.32 7.43
CA LEU A 90 10.70 11.56 8.66
C LEU A 90 9.33 10.89 8.72
N LEU A 91 9.34 9.57 8.85
CA LEU A 91 8.17 8.75 9.09
C LEU A 91 7.95 8.59 10.60
N THR A 92 6.74 8.94 11.03
CA THR A 92 6.24 8.73 12.39
C THR A 92 4.98 7.86 12.34
N GLU A 93 4.42 7.52 13.49
CA GLU A 93 3.15 6.79 13.54
C GLU A 93 2.01 7.55 12.84
N GLY A 94 1.97 8.88 13.00
CA GLY A 94 0.89 9.73 12.52
C GLY A 94 1.12 10.31 11.12
N ALA A 95 2.36 10.58 10.73
CA ALA A 95 2.65 11.40 9.55
C ALA A 95 4.00 11.06 8.90
N LEU A 96 4.11 11.42 7.62
CA LEU A 96 5.36 11.48 6.87
C LEU A 96 5.65 12.94 6.54
N THR A 97 6.72 13.49 7.12
CA THR A 97 6.97 14.94 7.17
C THR A 97 8.36 15.29 6.66
N ALA A 98 8.48 16.30 5.81
CA ALA A 98 9.75 16.88 5.38
C ALA A 98 10.27 17.92 6.38
N ALA A 99 11.55 18.26 6.28
CA ALA A 99 12.19 19.25 7.15
C ALA A 99 11.57 20.66 7.08
N ASP A 100 10.95 21.01 5.94
CA ASP A 100 10.24 22.28 5.74
C ASP A 100 8.81 22.29 6.32
N GLY A 101 8.40 21.19 6.96
CA GLY A 101 7.09 21.03 7.55
C GLY A 101 6.03 20.47 6.61
N LYS A 102 6.34 20.23 5.33
CA LYS A 102 5.40 19.58 4.41
C LYS A 102 5.07 18.16 4.89
N GLN A 103 3.79 17.80 4.87
CA GLN A 103 3.32 16.47 5.27
C GLN A 103 2.56 15.81 4.13
N LEU A 104 2.81 14.50 3.91
CA LEU A 104 2.00 13.73 2.97
C LEU A 104 0.72 13.22 3.63
N LYS A 105 -0.39 13.32 2.89
CA LYS A 105 -1.70 12.85 3.35
C LYS A 105 -1.73 11.32 3.42
N ARG A 106 -2.08 10.77 4.58
CA ARG A 106 -2.28 9.32 4.74
C ARG A 106 -3.53 8.87 4.00
N LEU A 107 -3.43 7.75 3.29
CA LEU A 107 -4.52 7.11 2.57
C LEU A 107 -5.03 5.89 3.36
N PRO A 108 -6.36 5.62 3.34
CA PRO A 108 -6.93 4.46 4.00
C PRO A 108 -6.55 3.17 3.27
N TYR A 109 -6.28 2.12 4.05
CA TYR A 109 -6.02 0.76 3.58
C TYR A 109 -6.47 -0.25 4.64
N HIS A 110 -6.56 -1.51 4.23
CA HIS A 110 -6.83 -2.63 5.14
C HIS A 110 -5.80 -3.74 4.93
N ARG A 111 -5.47 -4.45 6.00
CA ARG A 111 -4.88 -5.78 5.91
C ARG A 111 -6.02 -6.80 5.87
N ALA A 112 -5.98 -7.68 4.87
CA ALA A 112 -6.98 -8.71 4.69
C ALA A 112 -6.34 -9.98 4.16
N PHE A 113 -6.95 -11.13 4.45
CA PHE A 113 -6.61 -12.36 3.74
C PHE A 113 -7.21 -12.34 2.32
N TRP A 114 -6.45 -12.83 1.34
CA TRP A 114 -6.81 -12.85 -0.07
C TRP A 114 -8.18 -13.48 -0.31
N PHE A 115 -8.48 -14.61 0.34
CA PHE A 115 -9.76 -15.29 0.16
C PHE A 115 -10.97 -14.42 0.50
N GLY A 116 -10.89 -13.68 1.62
CA GLY A 116 -11.98 -12.82 2.07
C GLY A 116 -12.13 -11.57 1.22
N TRP A 117 -11.00 -10.96 0.85
CA TRP A 117 -10.99 -9.81 -0.04
C TRP A 117 -11.56 -10.16 -1.42
N TYR A 118 -11.06 -11.23 -2.04
CA TYR A 118 -11.48 -11.66 -3.37
C TYR A 118 -12.95 -12.07 -3.42
N ALA A 119 -13.46 -12.75 -2.38
CA ALA A 119 -14.89 -13.09 -2.29
C ALA A 119 -15.80 -11.85 -2.33
N THR A 120 -15.33 -10.71 -1.82
CA THR A 120 -16.08 -9.44 -1.81
C THR A 120 -15.84 -8.61 -3.07
N TYR A 121 -14.61 -8.62 -3.59
CA TYR A 121 -14.17 -7.79 -4.71
C TYR A 121 -13.51 -8.65 -5.80
N PRO A 122 -14.26 -9.49 -6.53
CA PRO A 122 -13.70 -10.44 -7.49
C PRO A 122 -12.99 -9.75 -8.67
N ASN A 123 -13.39 -8.51 -8.99
CA ASN A 123 -12.77 -7.73 -10.07
C ASN A 123 -11.57 -6.87 -9.60
N THR A 124 -11.09 -7.08 -8.37
CA THR A 124 -9.92 -6.36 -7.85
C THR A 124 -8.72 -6.57 -8.76
N ARG A 125 -7.98 -5.49 -9.03
CA ARG A 125 -6.65 -5.61 -9.61
C ARG A 125 -5.73 -6.19 -8.54
N LEU A 126 -4.91 -7.17 -8.93
CA LEU A 126 -3.93 -7.81 -8.05
C LEU A 126 -2.52 -7.47 -8.52
N ILE A 127 -1.66 -7.07 -7.58
CA ILE A 127 -0.21 -6.95 -7.74
C ILE A 127 0.43 -7.98 -6.82
N LYS A 128 1.40 -8.74 -7.33
CA LYS A 128 2.09 -9.82 -6.65
C LYS A 128 3.47 -10.00 -7.23
#